data_AF-A0A2E7IAC6-F1
#
_entry.id   AF-A0A2E7IAC6-F1
#
_cell.length_a   1.000
_cell.length_b   1.000
_cell.length_c   1.000
_cell.angle_alpha   90.00
_cell.angle_beta   90.00
_cell.angle_gamma   90.00
#
_symmetry.space_group_name_H-M   'P 1'
#
loop_
_entity.id
_entity.type
_entity.pdbx_description
1 polymer ?
#
loop_
_entity_poly.entity_id
_entity_poly.type
_entity_poly.pdbx_seq_one_letter_code
_entity_poly.pdbx_strand_id
1 'polypeptide(L)'
;MKKNIFIFLTTLFIILVVGLFMYLNSDNEIPIVYAPNTPIRELPENTPEIKRPSNIPCVYSLWNNTNEPCGSLENIFEERKLNINYFSLLFGTFSNIKDAEIHLKKLKMQDFLKDRIIKIDKILPTNIVINIKKGDTISTIARNYSTSSKKIIELNNLTNPDKIKVGQRLFLPGEDLKYRIISTNIENIEIAQDYCNSLLNLNFRCQILSQKNL
;
A
#
# COMPACT_ATOMS: atom_id res chain seq x y z
N MET A 1 53.56 18.15 26.43
CA MET A 1 52.62 17.21 25.77
C MET A 1 51.84 16.31 26.73
N LYS A 2 52.45 15.67 27.74
CA LYS A 2 51.73 14.73 28.64
C LYS A 2 50.57 15.33 29.45
N LYS A 3 50.66 16.60 29.88
CA LYS A 3 49.61 17.26 30.69
C LYS A 3 48.30 17.49 29.92
N ASN A 4 48.37 17.87 28.65
CA ASN A 4 47.18 18.08 27.82
C ASN A 4 46.50 16.77 27.44
N ILE A 5 47.28 15.71 27.21
CA ILE A 5 46.76 14.36 26.95
C ILE A 5 46.04 13.82 28.19
N PHE A 6 46.59 14.05 29.38
CA PHE A 6 45.95 13.65 30.63
C PHE A 6 44.62 14.39 30.85
N ILE A 7 44.56 15.70 30.61
CA ILE A 7 43.32 16.50 30.71
C ILE A 7 42.28 16.03 29.68
N PHE A 8 42.71 15.66 28.47
CA PHE A 8 41.81 15.16 27.44
C PHE A 8 41.21 13.78 27.80
N LEU A 9 42.04 12.88 28.35
CA LEU A 9 41.59 11.57 28.81
C LEU A 9 40.64 11.67 30.02
N THR A 10 40.89 12.57 30.95
CA THR A 10 40.00 12.75 32.11
C THR A 10 38.67 13.39 31.71
N THR A 11 38.68 14.37 30.81
CA THR A 11 37.43 14.98 30.31
C THR A 11 36.60 14.00 29.49
N LEU A 12 37.22 13.18 28.64
CA LEU A 12 36.53 12.14 27.88
C LEU A 12 35.92 11.07 28.78
N PHE A 13 36.64 10.67 29.84
CA PHE A 13 36.13 9.71 30.82
C PHE A 13 34.93 10.28 31.59
N ILE A 14 34.97 11.54 32.00
CA ILE A 14 33.85 12.21 32.67
C ILE A 14 32.63 12.27 31.74
N ILE A 15 32.81 12.64 30.47
CA ILE A 15 31.70 12.69 29.50
C ILE A 15 31.08 11.31 29.29
N LEU A 16 31.89 10.25 29.17
CA LEU A 16 31.39 8.88 29.02
C LEU A 16 30.62 8.40 30.25
N VAL A 17 31.13 8.69 31.46
CA VAL A 17 30.46 8.27 32.70
C VAL A 17 29.15 9.05 32.92
N VAL A 18 29.15 10.36 32.68
CA VAL A 18 27.94 11.18 32.80
C VAL A 18 26.92 10.80 31.73
N GLY A 19 27.36 10.56 30.49
CA GLY A 19 26.48 10.11 29.40
C GLY A 19 25.87 8.73 29.68
N LEU A 20 26.65 7.79 30.22
CA LEU A 20 26.17 6.47 30.61
C LEU A 20 25.19 6.56 31.80
N PHE A 21 25.46 7.43 32.78
CA PHE A 21 24.57 7.66 33.91
C PHE A 21 23.23 8.30 33.47
N MET A 22 23.26 9.25 32.54
CA MET A 22 22.05 9.82 31.95
C MET A 22 21.27 8.76 31.15
N TYR A 23 21.95 7.91 30.38
CA TYR A 23 21.31 6.86 29.59
C TYR A 23 20.67 5.78 30.47
N LEU A 24 21.35 5.35 31.54
CA LEU A 24 20.84 4.34 32.46
C LEU A 24 19.71 4.84 33.36
N ASN A 25 19.57 6.16 33.56
CA ASN A 25 18.47 6.78 34.30
C ASN A 25 17.45 7.47 33.39
N SER A 26 17.48 7.21 32.08
CA SER A 26 16.49 7.73 31.13
C SER A 26 15.23 6.88 31.21
N ASP A 27 14.37 7.18 32.19
CA ASP A 27 13.03 6.58 32.30
C ASP A 27 12.17 7.06 31.12
N ASN A 28 12.23 6.35 30.00
CA ASN A 28 11.39 6.57 28.82
C ASN A 28 9.96 6.03 29.03
N GLU A 29 9.39 6.21 30.22
CA GLU A 29 7.97 5.94 30.43
C GLU A 29 7.18 7.18 29.98
N ILE A 30 6.54 7.07 28.82
CA ILE A 30 5.49 8.01 28.41
C ILE A 30 4.44 7.98 29.53
N PRO A 31 4.16 9.09 30.23
CA PRO A 31 3.18 9.07 31.30
C PRO A 31 1.82 8.72 30.70
N ILE A 32 1.35 7.53 31.02
CA ILE A 32 0.00 7.10 30.66
C ILE A 32 -0.93 7.88 31.59
N VAL A 33 -1.49 8.97 31.09
CA VAL A 33 -2.49 9.74 31.85
C VAL A 33 -3.77 8.91 31.87
N TYR A 34 -3.92 8.09 32.91
CA TYR A 34 -5.19 7.46 33.21
C TYR A 34 -6.15 8.55 33.68
N ALA A 35 -7.35 8.59 33.11
CA ALA A 35 -8.44 9.36 33.68
C ALA A 35 -8.64 8.90 35.14
N PRO A 36 -8.80 9.82 36.11
CA PRO A 36 -8.99 9.42 37.50
C PRO A 36 -10.20 8.49 37.59
N ASN A 37 -10.06 7.40 38.37
CA ASN A 37 -11.13 6.41 38.62
C ASN A 37 -12.31 6.97 39.43
N THR A 38 -12.50 8.29 39.41
CA THR A 38 -13.69 8.93 39.95
C THR A 38 -14.91 8.51 39.12
N PRO A 39 -16.07 8.24 39.75
CA PRO A 39 -17.31 8.04 39.03
C PRO A 39 -17.50 9.18 38.03
N ILE A 40 -17.92 8.87 36.81
CA ILE A 40 -18.31 9.88 35.83
C ILE A 40 -19.35 10.75 36.53
N ARG A 41 -18.99 12.00 36.83
CA ARG A 41 -19.91 12.93 37.50
C ARG A 41 -21.06 13.13 36.53
N GLU A 42 -22.25 12.66 36.90
CA GLU A 42 -23.44 12.87 36.08
C GLU A 42 -23.59 14.37 35.83
N LEU A 43 -23.88 14.72 34.57
CA LEU A 43 -24.08 16.10 34.15
C LEU A 43 -25.17 16.69 35.05
N PRO A 44 -24.99 17.90 35.62
CA PRO A 44 -26.01 18.50 36.46
C PRO A 44 -27.34 18.55 35.71
N GLU A 45 -28.40 18.09 36.37
CA GLU A 45 -29.74 17.90 35.79
C GLU A 45 -30.32 19.18 35.18
N ASN A 46 -29.83 20.34 35.63
CA ASN A 46 -30.11 21.65 35.04
C ASN A 46 -28.83 22.32 34.55
N THR A 47 -28.23 21.75 33.50
CA THR A 47 -27.12 22.41 32.80
C THR A 47 -27.66 23.63 32.07
N PRO A 48 -27.21 24.87 32.37
CA PRO A 48 -27.68 26.04 31.65
C PRO A 48 -27.35 25.91 30.17
N GLU A 49 -28.32 26.21 29.31
CA GLU A 49 -28.16 26.12 27.86
C GLU A 49 -27.12 27.16 27.40
N ILE A 50 -25.89 26.70 27.12
CA ILE A 50 -24.83 27.56 26.59
C ILE A 50 -25.19 27.86 25.13
N LYS A 51 -25.82 29.01 24.89
CA LYS A 51 -26.06 29.48 23.52
C LYS A 51 -24.72 29.75 22.86
N ARG A 52 -24.43 29.02 21.78
CA ARG A 52 -23.27 29.26 20.93
C ARG A 52 -23.30 30.75 20.51
N PRO A 53 -22.24 31.53 20.77
CA PRO A 53 -22.19 32.91 20.30
C PRO A 53 -22.34 32.93 18.78
N SER A 54 -23.16 33.84 18.27
CA SER A 54 -23.55 33.90 16.85
C SER A 54 -22.40 34.20 15.90
N ASN A 55 -21.23 34.59 16.41
CA ASN A 55 -20.12 35.09 15.62
C ASN A 55 -18.77 34.52 16.10
N ILE A 56 -18.58 33.20 15.96
CA ILE A 56 -17.29 32.55 16.20
C ILE A 56 -16.48 32.62 14.88
N PRO A 57 -15.39 33.40 14.80
CA PRO A 57 -14.54 33.40 13.61
C PRO A 57 -13.83 32.06 13.47
N CYS A 58 -13.73 31.56 12.23
CA CYS A 58 -13.09 30.29 11.95
C CYS A 58 -11.60 30.36 12.26
N VAL A 59 -11.09 29.43 13.07
CA VAL A 59 -9.67 29.35 13.43
C VAL A 59 -8.75 29.16 12.21
N TYR A 60 -9.30 28.81 11.04
CA TYR A 60 -8.56 28.80 9.76
C TYR A 60 -8.14 30.18 9.23
N SER A 61 -8.59 31.27 9.87
CA SER A 61 -8.29 32.65 9.47
C SER A 61 -7.12 33.29 10.25
N LEU A 62 -6.13 32.54 10.74
CA LEU A 62 -4.89 33.19 11.20
C LEU A 62 -4.01 33.71 10.05
N TRP A 63 -4.32 33.35 8.79
CA TRP A 63 -3.54 33.75 7.62
C TRP A 63 -4.33 34.49 6.53
N ASN A 64 -5.66 34.60 6.65
CA ASN A 64 -6.46 35.36 5.69
C ASN A 64 -7.49 36.20 6.44
N ASN A 65 -7.35 37.52 6.43
CA ASN A 65 -8.17 38.47 7.19
C ASN A 65 -9.54 38.68 6.55
N THR A 66 -10.38 37.64 6.53
CA THR A 66 -11.68 37.64 5.85
C THR A 66 -12.78 37.13 6.80
N ASN A 67 -13.92 37.84 6.83
CA ASN A 67 -15.09 37.53 7.67
C ASN A 67 -16.01 36.46 7.04
N GLU A 68 -15.47 35.56 6.24
CA GLU A 68 -16.29 34.52 5.60
C GLU A 68 -16.73 33.47 6.63
N PRO A 69 -18.01 33.04 6.59
CA PRO A 69 -18.52 32.04 7.51
C PRO A 69 -17.82 30.70 7.29
N CYS A 70 -17.62 29.93 8.35
CA CYS A 70 -17.00 28.61 8.23
C CYS A 70 -17.88 27.76 7.34
N GLY A 71 -17.35 27.33 6.19
CA GLY A 71 -18.03 26.35 5.35
C GLY A 71 -18.47 25.13 6.17
N SER A 72 -19.44 24.37 5.65
CA SER A 72 -19.84 23.11 6.27
C SER A 72 -18.64 22.15 6.38
N LEU A 73 -18.69 21.18 7.29
CA LEU A 73 -17.68 20.13 7.37
C LEU A 73 -17.50 19.44 6.00
N GLU A 74 -18.60 19.28 5.26
CA GLU A 74 -18.63 18.83 3.86
C GLU A 74 -17.71 19.66 2.95
N ASN A 75 -17.75 21.00 3.03
CA ASN A 75 -16.97 21.88 2.16
C ASN A 75 -15.46 21.78 2.42
N ILE A 76 -15.05 21.54 3.67
CA ILE A 76 -13.62 21.41 4.03
C ILE A 76 -13.02 20.11 3.47
N PHE A 77 -13.82 19.05 3.39
CA PHE A 77 -13.40 17.76 2.81
C PHE A 77 -13.54 17.73 1.28
N GLU A 78 -14.53 18.41 0.71
CA GLU A 78 -14.73 18.52 -0.74
C GLU A 78 -13.68 19.42 -1.41
N GLU A 79 -13.31 20.56 -0.81
CA GLU A 79 -12.26 21.44 -1.36
C GLU A 79 -10.84 20.83 -1.26
N ARG A 80 -10.65 19.88 -0.33
CA ARG A 80 -9.40 19.11 -0.19
C ARG A 80 -9.39 17.79 -0.96
N LYS A 81 -10.39 17.51 -1.78
CA LYS A 81 -10.33 16.43 -2.76
C LYS A 81 -9.44 16.88 -3.93
N LEU A 82 -8.18 17.19 -3.63
CA LEU A 82 -7.14 17.33 -4.63
C LEU A 82 -7.26 16.08 -5.50
N ASN A 83 -7.44 16.28 -6.81
CA ASN A 83 -7.37 15.21 -7.81
C ASN A 83 -5.93 14.68 -7.88
N ILE A 84 -5.40 14.17 -6.78
CA ILE A 84 -4.10 13.52 -6.72
C ILE A 84 -4.33 12.16 -7.37
N ASN A 85 -3.94 12.08 -8.63
CA ASN A 85 -3.83 10.82 -9.33
C ASN A 85 -2.61 10.12 -8.73
N TYR A 86 -2.84 9.15 -7.86
CA TYR A 86 -1.74 8.32 -7.39
C TYR A 86 -1.32 7.33 -8.48
N PHE A 87 -0.05 6.93 -8.45
CA PHE A 87 0.51 5.97 -9.38
C PHE A 87 1.06 4.75 -8.65
N SER A 88 1.11 3.63 -9.37
CA SER A 88 1.81 2.42 -8.98
C SER A 88 2.90 2.10 -9.98
N LEU A 89 4.00 1.54 -9.49
CA LEU A 89 5.04 0.95 -10.32
C LEU A 89 4.84 -0.56 -10.33
N LEU A 90 4.81 -1.14 -11.53
CA LEU A 90 4.88 -2.56 -11.77
C LEU A 90 6.28 -2.90 -12.28
N PHE A 91 7.03 -3.66 -11.48
CA PHE A 91 8.41 -4.03 -11.78
C PHE A 91 8.52 -5.36 -12.54
N GLY A 92 7.41 -6.10 -12.66
CA GLY A 92 7.35 -7.36 -13.39
C GLY A 92 6.26 -8.29 -12.88
N THR A 93 5.94 -9.30 -13.70
CA THR A 93 5.04 -10.40 -13.37
C THR A 93 5.74 -11.73 -13.60
N PHE A 94 5.63 -12.65 -12.66
CA PHE A 94 6.38 -13.89 -12.59
C PHE A 94 5.42 -15.06 -12.38
N SER A 95 5.68 -16.20 -13.02
CA SER A 95 4.90 -17.43 -12.80
C SER A 95 5.32 -18.19 -11.54
N ASN A 96 6.50 -17.87 -10.98
CA ASN A 96 7.07 -18.52 -9.81
C ASN A 96 7.39 -17.50 -8.71
N ILE A 97 7.03 -17.83 -7.47
CA ILE A 97 7.31 -16.98 -6.30
C ILE A 97 8.81 -16.80 -6.05
N LYS A 98 9.63 -17.85 -6.25
CA LYS A 98 11.08 -17.78 -6.00
C LYS A 98 11.76 -16.77 -6.93
N ASP A 99 11.34 -16.73 -8.19
CA ASP A 99 11.85 -15.77 -9.16
C ASP A 99 11.45 -14.35 -8.78
N ALA A 100 10.21 -14.15 -8.33
CA ALA A 100 9.74 -12.87 -7.83
C ALA A 100 10.53 -12.41 -6.59
N GLU A 101 10.82 -13.31 -5.64
CA GLU A 101 11.60 -13.01 -4.44
C GLU A 101 13.05 -12.61 -4.77
N ILE A 102 13.69 -13.30 -5.71
CA ILE A 102 15.04 -12.96 -6.19
C ILE A 102 15.04 -11.55 -6.78
N HIS A 103 14.06 -11.22 -7.62
CA HIS A 103 13.96 -9.88 -8.22
C HIS A 103 13.61 -8.81 -7.19
N LEU A 104 12.73 -9.10 -6.24
CA LEU A 104 12.40 -8.20 -5.14
C LEU A 104 13.65 -7.88 -4.31
N LYS A 105 14.48 -8.87 -4.02
CA LYS A 105 15.75 -8.66 -3.29
C LYS A 105 16.66 -7.70 -4.04
N LYS A 106 16.82 -7.87 -5.36
CA LYS A 106 17.64 -6.96 -6.18
C LYS A 106 17.06 -5.55 -6.23
N LEU A 107 15.74 -5.40 -6.32
CA LEU A 107 15.07 -4.10 -6.29
C LEU A 107 15.27 -3.39 -4.94
N LYS A 108 15.17 -4.11 -3.82
CA LYS A 108 15.39 -3.56 -2.47
C LYS A 108 16.85 -3.16 -2.18
N MET A 109 17.80 -3.66 -2.98
CA MET A 109 19.20 -3.24 -2.89
C MET A 109 19.46 -1.90 -3.58
N GLN A 110 18.49 -1.34 -4.32
CA GLN A 110 18.66 -0.04 -4.96
C GLN A 110 18.42 1.07 -3.94
N ASP A 111 19.43 1.92 -3.72
CA ASP A 111 19.39 2.95 -2.68
C ASP A 111 18.19 3.90 -2.84
N PHE A 112 17.87 4.29 -4.08
CA PHE A 112 16.74 5.17 -4.38
C PHE A 112 15.35 4.54 -4.15
N LEU A 113 15.28 3.22 -3.94
CA LEU A 113 14.05 2.48 -3.63
C LEU A 113 13.96 2.06 -2.16
N LYS A 114 14.96 2.37 -1.33
CA LYS A 114 15.08 1.86 0.04
C LYS A 114 13.88 2.20 0.92
N ASP A 115 13.36 3.41 0.79
CA ASP A 115 12.22 3.90 1.58
C ASP A 115 10.86 3.54 0.95
N ARG A 116 10.87 2.90 -0.22
CA ARG A 116 9.64 2.50 -0.92
C ARG A 116 9.15 1.15 -0.40
N ILE A 117 7.85 1.10 -0.14
CA ILE A 117 7.16 -0.16 0.09
C ILE A 117 7.03 -0.88 -1.26
N ILE A 118 7.85 -1.90 -1.45
CA ILE A 118 7.79 -2.82 -2.60
C ILE A 118 7.38 -4.19 -2.09
N LYS A 119 6.28 -4.71 -2.63
CA LYS A 119 5.68 -5.98 -2.23
C LYS A 119 5.43 -6.88 -3.44
N ILE A 120 5.30 -8.17 -3.14
CA ILE A 120 4.80 -9.16 -4.09
C ILE A 120 3.30 -9.32 -3.84
N ASP A 121 2.50 -9.02 -4.86
CA ASP A 121 1.08 -9.33 -4.87
C ASP A 121 0.85 -10.65 -5.61
N LYS A 122 0.10 -11.57 -4.98
CA LYS A 122 -0.30 -12.84 -5.58
C LYS A 122 -1.55 -12.63 -6.45
N ILE A 123 -1.44 -12.93 -7.74
CA ILE A 123 -2.54 -12.93 -8.70
C ILE A 123 -3.09 -14.35 -8.75
N LEU A 124 -4.28 -14.54 -8.17
CA LEU A 124 -4.92 -15.85 -8.11
C LEU A 124 -5.28 -16.34 -9.52
N PRO A 125 -5.21 -17.67 -9.75
CA PRO A 125 -5.66 -18.21 -11.01
C PRO A 125 -7.15 -17.92 -11.18
N THR A 126 -7.53 -17.57 -12.39
CA THR A 126 -8.94 -17.39 -12.75
C THR A 126 -9.39 -18.61 -13.53
N ASN A 127 -10.60 -19.08 -13.30
CA ASN A 127 -11.23 -20.06 -14.17
C ASN A 127 -12.27 -19.33 -15.00
N ILE A 128 -12.24 -19.52 -16.31
CA ILE A 128 -13.24 -18.97 -17.22
C ILE A 128 -14.35 -19.99 -17.34
N VAL A 129 -15.61 -19.59 -17.17
CA VAL A 129 -16.75 -20.50 -17.39
C VAL A 129 -17.40 -20.15 -18.71
N ILE A 130 -17.56 -21.14 -19.58
CA ILE A 130 -18.23 -20.99 -20.87
C ILE A 130 -19.42 -21.94 -20.99
N ASN A 131 -20.40 -21.58 -21.82
CA ASN A 131 -21.48 -22.48 -22.21
C ASN A 131 -21.19 -23.03 -23.60
N ILE A 132 -21.21 -24.35 -23.75
CA ILE A 132 -21.02 -25.04 -25.03
C ILE A 132 -22.10 -24.58 -26.02
N LYS A 133 -21.69 -24.18 -27.22
CA LYS A 133 -22.58 -23.84 -28.35
C LYS A 133 -22.62 -24.98 -29.37
N LYS A 134 -23.61 -24.94 -30.27
CA LYS A 134 -23.72 -25.92 -31.35
C LYS A 134 -22.47 -25.85 -32.24
N GLY A 135 -21.79 -26.98 -32.41
CA GLY A 135 -20.56 -27.09 -33.20
C GLY A 135 -19.27 -26.93 -32.41
N ASP A 136 -19.35 -26.59 -31.11
CA ASP A 136 -18.17 -26.57 -30.25
C ASP A 136 -17.66 -28.00 -30.00
N THR A 137 -16.34 -28.12 -29.97
CA THR A 137 -15.61 -29.32 -29.56
C THR A 137 -14.55 -28.92 -28.53
N ILE A 138 -14.08 -29.87 -27.72
CA ILE A 138 -13.00 -29.58 -26.76
C ILE A 138 -11.77 -29.03 -27.48
N SER A 139 -11.43 -29.52 -28.67
CA SER A 139 -10.28 -29.08 -29.45
C SER A 139 -10.43 -27.66 -29.99
N THR A 140 -11.62 -27.29 -30.48
CA THR A 140 -11.87 -25.91 -30.98
C THR A 140 -11.90 -24.92 -29.82
N ILE A 141 -12.51 -25.28 -28.69
CA ILE A 141 -12.51 -24.47 -27.47
C ILE A 141 -11.07 -24.30 -26.96
N ALA A 142 -10.29 -25.38 -26.83
CA ALA A 142 -8.90 -25.30 -26.37
C ALA A 142 -8.08 -24.32 -27.21
N ARG A 143 -8.22 -24.38 -28.53
CA ARG A 143 -7.54 -23.46 -29.45
C ARG A 143 -7.98 -22.00 -29.25
N ASN A 144 -9.28 -21.76 -29.17
CA ASN A 144 -9.82 -20.40 -29.05
C ASN A 144 -9.39 -19.71 -27.74
N TYR A 145 -9.25 -20.49 -26.67
CA TYR A 145 -8.84 -19.99 -25.35
C TYR A 145 -7.35 -20.21 -25.05
N SER A 146 -6.54 -20.53 -26.07
CA SER A 146 -5.08 -20.72 -25.93
C SER A 146 -4.69 -21.67 -24.79
N THR A 147 -5.42 -22.78 -24.67
CA THR A 147 -5.17 -23.83 -23.69
C THR A 147 -5.12 -25.20 -24.37
N SER A 148 -5.01 -26.29 -23.59
CA SER A 148 -4.97 -27.65 -24.12
C SER A 148 -6.25 -28.43 -23.79
N SER A 149 -6.65 -29.30 -24.72
CA SER A 149 -7.79 -30.21 -24.53
C SER A 149 -7.62 -31.03 -23.24
N LYS A 150 -6.39 -31.49 -22.96
CA LYS A 150 -6.05 -32.25 -21.76
C LYS A 150 -6.36 -31.47 -20.48
N LYS A 151 -5.92 -30.21 -20.37
CA LYS A 151 -6.21 -29.36 -19.20
C LYS A 151 -7.71 -29.16 -19.02
N ILE A 152 -8.47 -28.96 -20.10
CA ILE A 152 -9.93 -28.81 -20.04
C ILE A 152 -10.59 -30.11 -19.56
N ILE A 153 -10.18 -31.26 -20.09
CA ILE A 153 -10.72 -32.57 -19.74
C ILE A 153 -10.50 -32.87 -18.25
N GLU A 154 -9.27 -32.67 -17.78
CA GLU A 154 -8.89 -32.87 -16.37
C GLU A 154 -9.66 -31.91 -15.45
N LEU A 155 -9.73 -30.62 -15.80
CA LEU A 155 -10.40 -29.60 -14.98
C LEU A 155 -11.91 -29.87 -14.81
N ASN A 156 -12.55 -30.45 -15.83
CA ASN A 156 -13.98 -30.75 -15.81
C ASN A 156 -14.30 -32.21 -15.52
N ASN A 157 -13.30 -33.04 -15.20
CA ASN A 157 -13.43 -34.49 -15.00
C ASN A 157 -14.22 -35.18 -16.13
N LEU A 158 -13.95 -34.81 -17.40
CA LEU A 158 -14.66 -35.38 -18.54
C LEU A 158 -14.18 -36.81 -18.81
N THR A 159 -15.08 -37.79 -18.69
CA THR A 159 -14.79 -39.19 -19.01
C THR A 159 -14.77 -39.44 -20.52
N ASN A 160 -15.55 -38.70 -21.29
CA ASN A 160 -15.53 -38.75 -22.75
C ASN A 160 -15.58 -37.32 -23.35
N PRO A 161 -14.46 -36.80 -23.89
CA PRO A 161 -14.38 -35.45 -24.42
C PRO A 161 -15.24 -35.19 -25.67
N ASP A 162 -15.64 -36.24 -26.39
CA ASP A 162 -16.45 -36.12 -27.61
C ASP A 162 -17.96 -36.02 -27.29
N LYS A 163 -18.35 -36.19 -26.02
CA LYS A 163 -19.76 -36.20 -25.58
C LYS A 163 -20.18 -34.93 -24.80
N ILE A 164 -19.65 -33.78 -25.18
CA ILE A 164 -20.09 -32.49 -24.64
C ILE A 164 -21.44 -32.07 -25.24
N LYS A 165 -22.32 -31.44 -24.44
CA LYS A 165 -23.67 -31.06 -24.86
C LYS A 165 -23.84 -29.55 -24.98
N VAL A 166 -24.63 -29.09 -25.95
CA VAL A 166 -25.00 -27.68 -26.06
C VAL A 166 -25.67 -27.19 -24.77
N GLY A 167 -25.26 -26.02 -24.28
CA GLY A 167 -25.70 -25.44 -23.01
C GLY A 167 -24.95 -25.96 -21.78
N GLN A 168 -24.10 -26.98 -21.91
CA GLN A 168 -23.25 -27.46 -20.81
C GLN A 168 -22.26 -26.37 -20.41
N ARG A 169 -22.09 -26.16 -19.09
CA ARG A 169 -21.05 -25.30 -18.54
C ARG A 169 -19.72 -26.05 -18.54
N LEU A 170 -18.68 -25.38 -19.03
CA LEU A 170 -17.32 -25.90 -19.05
C LEU A 170 -16.39 -24.88 -18.38
N PHE A 171 -15.63 -25.35 -17.40
CA PHE A 171 -14.55 -24.59 -16.78
C PHE A 171 -13.32 -24.66 -17.66
N LEU A 172 -12.77 -23.52 -18.03
CA LEU A 172 -11.51 -23.44 -18.74
C LEU A 172 -10.45 -22.97 -17.74
N PRO A 173 -9.23 -23.54 -17.82
CA PRO A 173 -8.10 -22.96 -17.13
C PRO A 173 -7.93 -21.54 -17.66
N GLY A 174 -8.12 -20.54 -16.81
CA GLY A 174 -7.82 -19.15 -17.17
C GLY A 174 -6.35 -18.86 -16.92
N GLU A 175 -6.05 -17.67 -16.42
CA GLU A 175 -4.66 -17.34 -16.13
C GLU A 175 -4.11 -18.23 -15.02
N ASP A 176 -2.90 -18.77 -15.21
CA ASP A 176 -2.17 -19.47 -14.16
C ASP A 176 -1.85 -18.52 -12.99
N LEU A 177 -1.53 -19.10 -11.83
CA LEU A 177 -1.08 -18.35 -10.67
C LEU A 177 0.15 -17.49 -11.03
N LYS A 178 0.07 -16.19 -10.79
CA LYS A 178 1.17 -15.24 -11.05
C LYS A 178 1.49 -14.42 -9.82
N TYR A 179 2.66 -13.82 -9.82
CA TYR A 179 3.17 -12.94 -8.78
C TYR A 179 3.65 -11.66 -9.43
N ARG A 180 3.10 -10.52 -9.02
CA ARG A 180 3.56 -9.21 -9.50
C ARG A 180 4.32 -8.48 -8.42
N ILE A 181 5.40 -7.81 -8.80
CA ILE A 181 6.15 -6.95 -7.88
C ILE A 181 5.68 -5.52 -8.11
N ILE A 182 5.15 -4.88 -7.08
CA ILE A 182 4.59 -3.53 -7.19
C ILE A 182 4.99 -2.60 -6.05
N SER A 183 4.97 -1.30 -6.32
CA SER A 183 4.93 -0.23 -5.32
C SER A 183 3.74 0.69 -5.60
N THR A 184 3.05 1.16 -4.57
CA THR A 184 1.81 1.95 -4.67
C THR A 184 1.98 3.33 -4.03
N ASN A 185 1.00 4.22 -4.20
CA ASN A 185 0.95 5.53 -3.55
C ASN A 185 2.16 6.40 -3.96
N ILE A 186 2.31 6.64 -5.26
CA ILE A 186 3.25 7.64 -5.79
C ILE A 186 2.43 8.86 -6.19
N GLU A 187 2.75 10.00 -5.60
CA GLU A 187 1.90 11.20 -5.62
C GLU A 187 1.87 11.93 -6.97
N ASN A 188 2.87 11.71 -7.83
CA ASN A 188 2.99 12.38 -9.13
C ASN A 188 3.59 11.43 -10.19
N ILE A 189 3.19 11.64 -11.45
CA ILE A 189 3.69 10.91 -12.62
C ILE A 189 5.18 11.15 -12.87
N GLU A 190 5.68 12.36 -12.63
CA GLU A 190 7.12 12.70 -12.82
C GLU A 190 8.00 11.85 -11.89
N ILE A 191 7.61 11.75 -10.61
CA ILE A 191 8.30 10.89 -9.63
C ILE A 191 8.27 9.42 -10.07
N ALA A 192 7.13 8.94 -10.59
CA ALA A 192 7.02 7.58 -11.10
C ALA A 192 7.92 7.34 -12.33
N GLN A 193 8.04 8.33 -13.22
CA GLN A 193 8.94 8.30 -14.37
C GLN A 193 10.40 8.28 -13.94
N ASP A 194 10.80 9.10 -12.96
CA ASP A 194 12.17 9.12 -12.44
C ASP A 194 12.59 7.77 -11.87
N TYR A 195 11.70 7.12 -11.11
CA TYR A 195 11.93 5.75 -10.65
C TYR A 195 12.11 4.76 -11.79
N CYS A 196 11.24 4.79 -12.80
CA CYS A 196 11.37 3.89 -13.94
C CYS A 196 12.64 4.18 -14.76
N ASN A 197 13.00 5.44 -14.98
CA ASN A 197 14.19 5.86 -15.71
C ASN A 197 15.47 5.39 -15.00
N SER A 198 15.51 5.51 -13.67
CA SER A 198 16.61 5.01 -12.84
C SER A 198 16.78 3.48 -12.96
N LEU A 199 15.69 2.77 -13.17
CA LEU A 199 15.66 1.31 -13.34
C LEU A 199 16.05 0.84 -14.75
N LEU A 200 15.85 1.66 -15.79
CA LEU A 200 16.26 1.34 -17.16
C LEU A 200 17.77 1.11 -17.25
N ASN A 201 18.55 1.91 -16.53
CA ASN A 201 20.01 1.80 -16.47
C ASN A 201 20.48 0.51 -15.76
N LEU A 202 19.57 -0.21 -15.10
CA LEU A 202 19.84 -1.40 -14.31
C LEU A 202 19.20 -2.66 -14.92
N ASN A 203 18.73 -2.58 -16.18
CA ASN A 203 18.04 -3.66 -16.90
C ASN A 203 16.76 -4.17 -16.20
N PHE A 204 16.12 -3.36 -15.36
CA PHE A 204 14.81 -3.67 -14.81
C PHE A 204 13.71 -3.15 -15.73
N ARG A 205 12.62 -3.90 -15.82
CA ARG A 205 11.38 -3.41 -16.45
C ARG A 205 10.58 -2.65 -15.41
N CYS A 206 9.99 -1.54 -15.83
CA CYS A 206 9.14 -0.72 -14.98
C CYS A 206 7.98 -0.20 -15.81
N GLN A 207 6.76 -0.40 -15.32
CA GLN A 207 5.54 0.11 -15.93
C GLN A 207 4.79 0.96 -14.90
N ILE A 208 4.38 2.15 -15.33
CA ILE A 208 3.60 3.06 -14.50
C ILE A 208 2.11 2.79 -14.73
N LEU A 209 1.37 2.64 -13.65
CA LEU A 209 -0.08 2.40 -13.65
C LEU A 209 -0.77 3.52 -12.88
N SER A 210 -1.76 4.16 -13.48
CA SER A 210 -2.61 5.12 -12.77
C SER A 210 -3.52 4.38 -11.79
N GLN A 211 -3.56 4.84 -10.54
CA GLN A 211 -4.56 4.44 -9.57
C GLN A 211 -5.78 5.34 -9.79
N LYS A 212 -6.91 4.75 -10.21
CA LYS A 212 -8.18 5.47 -10.13
C LYS A 212 -8.58 5.49 -8.66
N ASN A 213 -8.86 6.68 -8.14
CA ASN A 213 -9.56 6.82 -6.86
C ASN A 213 -10.91 6.10 -7.02
N LEU A 214 -11.09 4.99 -6.31
CA LEU A 214 -12.36 4.26 -6.18
C LEU A 214 -13.26 4.99 -5.18
#